data_AF-A0A7W2TXX4-F1
#
_entry.id   AF-A0A7W2TXX4-F1
#
_cell.length_a   1.000
_cell.length_b   1.000
_cell.length_c   1.000
_cell.angle_alpha   90.00
_cell.angle_beta   90.00
_cell.angle_gamma   90.00
#
_symmetry.space_group_name_H-M   'P 1'
#
loop_
_entity.id
_entity.type
_entity.pdbx_description
1 polymer ?
#
loop_
_entity_poly.entity_id
_entity_poly.type
_entity_poly.pdbx_seq_one_letter_code
_entity_poly.pdbx_strand_id
1 'polypeptide(L)'
;MNPDRLTIVGIDCATDPRSVGLALGVLDAGQLHISHAELGSSSPEIATCIAQWLPPSTPALIALDAPLGWPEPLGRTLATHQAGDPVTREANLLFRQATDRYIKAQTGKQPLDVCADSIARTAVAALTLLDRTRAAPGQAIPLAWSPDVTTLSAIEVYPVGTLTAHGLPS
;
A
#
# COMPACT_ATOMS: atom_id res chain seq x y z
N MET A 1 -26.69 10.82 4.00
CA MET A 1 -25.38 10.51 3.40
C MET A 1 -25.55 9.22 2.62
N ASN A 2 -25.07 9.14 1.38
CA ASN A 2 -25.17 7.92 0.58
C ASN A 2 -24.19 6.87 1.15
N PRO A 3 -24.66 5.72 1.67
CA PRO A 3 -23.77 4.66 2.18
C PRO A 3 -22.86 4.08 1.08
N ASP A 4 -23.21 4.29 -0.20
CA ASP A 4 -22.46 3.77 -1.35
C ASP A 4 -21.34 4.70 -1.83
N ARG A 5 -21.06 5.78 -1.10
CA ARG A 5 -20.03 6.75 -1.45
C ARG A 5 -18.74 6.50 -0.66
N LEU A 6 -17.65 6.24 -1.38
CA LEU A 6 -16.32 5.98 -0.81
C LEU A 6 -15.28 6.95 -1.38
N THR A 7 -14.56 7.65 -0.51
CA THR A 7 -13.36 8.42 -0.90
C THR A 7 -12.18 7.47 -1.01
N ILE A 8 -11.43 7.54 -2.11
CA ILE A 8 -10.26 6.72 -2.37
C ILE A 8 -9.07 7.65 -2.64
N VAL A 9 -8.00 7.48 -1.88
CA VAL A 9 -6.72 8.15 -2.12
C VAL A 9 -5.75 7.10 -2.65
N GLY A 10 -5.41 7.18 -3.94
CA GLY A 10 -4.41 6.33 -4.57
C GLY A 10 -3.02 6.93 -4.42
N ILE A 11 -2.03 6.11 -4.05
CA ILE A 11 -0.66 6.52 -3.83
C ILE A 11 0.28 5.58 -4.59
N ASP A 12 0.90 6.09 -5.66
CA ASP A 12 2.06 5.44 -6.30
C ASP A 12 3.28 5.72 -5.43
N CYS A 13 3.76 4.71 -4.71
CA CYS A 13 4.74 4.91 -3.65
C CYS A 13 6.16 4.85 -4.19
N ALA A 14 6.99 5.76 -3.70
CA ALA A 14 8.41 5.80 -3.99
C ALA A 14 9.22 6.10 -2.72
N THR A 15 10.50 5.74 -2.74
CA THR A 15 11.43 6.11 -1.66
C THR A 15 11.69 7.62 -1.65
N ASP A 16 11.82 8.25 -2.82
CA ASP A 16 11.92 9.72 -2.94
C ASP A 16 10.51 10.33 -2.93
N PRO A 17 10.16 11.20 -1.96
CA PRO A 17 8.84 11.83 -1.90
C PRO A 17 8.48 12.61 -3.17
N ARG A 18 9.45 13.11 -3.93
CA ARG A 18 9.21 13.85 -5.19
C ARG A 18 8.76 12.95 -6.35
N SER A 19 8.91 11.63 -6.17
CA SER A 19 8.47 10.61 -7.13
C SER A 19 7.20 9.90 -6.69
N VAL A 20 6.58 10.32 -5.58
CA VAL A 20 5.28 9.79 -5.15
C VAL A 20 4.18 10.40 -6.00
N GLY A 21 3.30 9.58 -6.55
CA GLY A 21 2.09 10.02 -7.23
C GLY A 21 0.88 9.96 -6.30
N LEU A 22 0.02 10.98 -6.32
CA LEU A 22 -1.22 11.04 -5.56
C LEU A 22 -2.42 11.19 -6.48
N ALA A 23 -3.52 10.50 -6.18
CA ALA A 23 -4.80 10.68 -6.88
C ALA A 23 -5.98 10.62 -5.91
N LEU A 24 -6.93 11.55 -6.07
CA LEU A 24 -8.20 11.57 -5.34
C LEU A 24 -9.35 11.08 -6.22
N GLY A 25 -9.91 9.94 -5.84
CA GLY A 25 -11.11 9.37 -6.41
C GLY A 25 -12.30 9.39 -5.46
N VAL A 26 -13.50 9.49 -6.00
CA VAL A 26 -14.75 9.21 -5.27
C VAL A 26 -15.51 8.16 -6.04
N LEU A 27 -15.74 7.00 -5.41
CA LEU A 27 -16.65 5.98 -5.90
C LEU A 27 -18.05 6.31 -5.39
N ASP A 28 -19.01 6.52 -6.28
CA ASP A 28 -20.41 6.78 -5.94
C ASP A 28 -21.31 6.04 -6.94
N ALA A 29 -22.27 5.27 -6.42
CA ALA A 29 -23.19 4.45 -7.23
C ALA A 29 -22.48 3.59 -8.30
N GLY A 30 -21.31 3.02 -7.96
CA GLY A 30 -20.52 2.18 -8.86
C GLY A 30 -19.69 2.94 -9.91
N GLN A 31 -19.69 4.27 -9.89
CA GLN A 31 -18.87 5.11 -10.78
C GLN A 31 -17.73 5.76 -10.01
N LEU A 32 -16.51 5.56 -10.49
CA LEU A 32 -15.32 6.21 -9.93
C LEU A 32 -15.04 7.52 -10.67
N HIS A 33 -15.06 8.63 -9.93
CA HIS A 33 -14.69 9.94 -10.43
C HIS A 33 -13.35 10.37 -9.84
N ILE A 34 -12.34 10.52 -10.70
CA ILE A 34 -11.04 11.08 -10.31
C ILE A 34 -11.13 12.61 -10.45
N SER A 35 -10.85 13.31 -9.35
CA SER A 35 -10.98 14.77 -9.29
C SER A 35 -9.63 15.49 -9.24
N HIS A 36 -8.60 14.85 -8.69
CA HIS A 36 -7.28 15.43 -8.53
C HIS A 36 -6.21 14.36 -8.76
N ALA A 37 -5.09 14.77 -9.34
CA ALA A 37 -3.87 13.98 -9.39
C ALA A 37 -2.68 14.93 -9.34
N GLU A 38 -1.69 14.64 -8.49
CA GLU A 38 -0.51 15.47 -8.32
C GLU A 38 0.72 14.64 -7.93
N LEU A 39 1.90 15.22 -8.15
CA LEU A 39 3.14 14.65 -7.65
C LEU A 39 3.42 15.15 -6.23
N GLY A 40 4.00 14.29 -5.42
CA GLY A 40 4.54 14.65 -4.13
C GLY A 40 5.74 15.59 -4.24
N SER A 41 6.04 16.23 -3.12
CA SER A 41 7.15 17.17 -2.96
C SER A 41 8.02 16.75 -1.78
N SER A 42 7.41 16.71 -0.59
CA SER A 42 8.02 16.31 0.67
C SER A 42 7.06 15.41 1.45
N SER A 43 7.59 14.51 2.27
CA SER A 43 6.77 13.58 3.06
C SER A 43 5.74 14.30 3.97
N PRO A 44 6.05 15.45 4.63
CA PRO A 44 5.05 16.24 5.35
C PRO A 44 3.95 16.83 4.47
N GLU A 45 4.29 17.34 3.28
CA GLU A 45 3.31 17.94 2.37
C GLU A 45 2.37 16.88 1.79
N ILE A 46 2.91 15.73 1.40
CA ILE A 46 2.12 14.57 0.94
C ILE A 46 1.12 14.15 2.03
N ALA A 47 1.58 14.02 3.28
CA ALA A 47 0.70 13.66 4.40
C ALA A 47 -0.40 14.70 4.64
N THR A 48 -0.05 16.00 4.52
CA THR A 48 -1.00 17.10 4.65
C THR A 48 -2.05 17.07 3.54
N CYS A 49 -1.65 16.82 2.29
CA CYS A 49 -2.55 16.67 1.16
C CYS A 49 -3.53 15.51 1.38
N ILE A 50 -3.03 14.33 1.75
CA ILE A 50 -3.87 13.17 2.05
C ILE A 50 -4.87 13.51 3.16
N ALA A 51 -4.42 14.13 4.26
CA ALA A 51 -5.29 14.52 5.36
C ALA A 51 -6.39 15.51 4.95
N GLN A 52 -6.12 16.42 4.00
CA GLN A 52 -7.12 17.36 3.46
C GLN A 52 -8.15 16.66 2.57
N TRP A 53 -7.74 15.61 1.84
CA TRP A 53 -8.64 14.81 1.01
C TRP A 53 -9.50 13.83 1.82
N LEU A 54 -9.01 13.41 2.98
CA LEU A 54 -9.72 12.49 3.85
C LEU A 54 -10.91 13.17 4.55
N PRO A 55 -12.12 12.62 4.41
CA PRO A 55 -13.29 13.15 5.11
C PRO A 55 -13.23 12.80 6.61
N PRO A 56 -13.62 13.72 7.51
CA PRO A 56 -13.50 13.50 8.96
C PRO A 56 -14.45 12.46 9.54
N SER A 57 -15.49 12.03 8.82
CA SER A 57 -16.54 11.16 9.38
C SER A 57 -17.20 10.22 8.37
N THR A 58 -16.57 9.96 7.22
CA THR A 58 -17.06 8.98 6.25
C THR A 58 -15.99 7.93 5.94
N PRO A 59 -16.39 6.73 5.47
CA PRO A 59 -15.44 5.72 5.04
C PRO A 59 -14.50 6.28 3.97
N ALA A 60 -13.24 5.87 4.05
CA ALA A 60 -12.23 6.23 3.07
C ALA A 60 -11.18 5.12 2.97
N LEU A 61 -10.61 4.98 1.79
CA LEU A 61 -9.59 3.98 1.50
C LEU A 61 -8.31 4.66 1.02
N ILE A 62 -7.20 4.39 1.69
CA ILE A 62 -5.87 4.76 1.22
C ILE A 62 -5.28 3.54 0.50
N ALA A 63 -5.10 3.63 -0.81
CA ALA A 63 -4.55 2.55 -1.63
C ALA A 63 -3.09 2.84 -1.96
N LEU A 64 -2.16 2.04 -1.45
CA LEU A 64 -0.72 2.24 -1.57
C LEU A 64 -0.10 1.19 -2.52
N ASP A 65 0.59 1.64 -3.57
CA ASP A 65 1.46 0.78 -4.39
C ASP A 65 2.80 0.52 -3.67
N ALA A 66 2.70 -0.10 -2.50
CA ALA A 66 3.84 -0.51 -1.70
C ALA A 66 3.45 -1.63 -0.74
N PRO A 67 4.40 -2.52 -0.41
CA PRO A 67 4.22 -3.47 0.67
C PRO A 67 3.91 -2.78 2.00
N LEU A 68 2.86 -3.24 2.68
CA LEU A 68 2.50 -2.75 4.02
C LEU A 68 2.92 -3.73 5.13
N GLY A 69 3.70 -4.75 4.79
CA GLY A 69 4.16 -5.77 5.71
C GLY A 69 5.39 -6.51 5.19
N TRP A 70 5.92 -7.39 6.04
CA TRP A 70 7.04 -8.26 5.70
C TRP A 70 6.63 -9.73 5.89
N PRO A 71 7.25 -10.66 5.13
CA PRO A 71 7.07 -12.09 5.35
C PRO A 71 7.41 -12.47 6.79
N GLU A 72 6.44 -13.05 7.49
CA GLU A 72 6.65 -13.61 8.83
C GLU A 72 7.87 -14.55 8.90
N PRO A 73 8.16 -15.40 7.89
CA PRO A 73 9.33 -16.25 7.95
C PRO A 73 10.64 -15.47 8.06
N LEU A 74 10.77 -14.30 7.42
CA LEU A 74 11.96 -13.48 7.53
C LEU A 74 12.16 -12.99 8.96
N GLY A 75 11.12 -12.37 9.54
CA GLY A 75 11.18 -11.83 10.90
C GLY A 75 11.59 -12.88 11.92
N ARG A 76 10.98 -14.08 11.87
CA ARG A 76 11.33 -15.21 12.75
C ARG A 76 12.78 -15.69 12.55
N THR A 77 13.29 -15.67 11.33
CA THR A 77 14.65 -16.13 11.02
C THR A 77 15.69 -15.14 11.51
N LEU A 78 15.48 -13.86 11.26
CA LEU A 78 16.43 -12.81 11.63
C LEU A 78 16.46 -12.56 13.14
N ALA A 79 15.35 -12.77 13.85
CA ALA A 79 15.28 -12.55 15.30
C ALA A 79 16.30 -13.37 16.11
N THR A 80 16.77 -14.50 15.58
CA THR A 80 17.76 -15.38 16.24
C THR A 80 19.05 -15.56 15.44
N HIS A 81 19.18 -14.89 14.29
CA HIS A 81 20.32 -15.05 13.40
C HIS A 81 21.55 -14.33 13.97
N GLN A 82 22.74 -14.91 13.74
CA GLN A 82 24.01 -14.28 14.04
C GLN A 82 24.78 -14.04 12.75
N ALA A 83 25.45 -12.89 12.67
CA ALA A 83 26.22 -12.53 11.48
C ALA A 83 27.29 -13.60 11.18
N GLY A 84 27.25 -14.15 9.96
CA GLY A 84 28.12 -15.25 9.51
C GLY A 84 27.45 -16.63 9.50
N ASP A 85 26.34 -16.81 10.22
CA ASP A 85 25.62 -18.09 10.24
C ASP A 85 24.81 -18.29 8.94
N PRO A 86 24.62 -19.56 8.51
CA PRO A 86 23.79 -19.85 7.35
C PRO A 86 22.31 -19.56 7.63
N VAL A 87 21.61 -19.05 6.60
CA VAL A 87 20.16 -19.01 6.58
C VAL A 87 19.65 -20.23 5.82
N THR A 88 19.02 -21.18 6.53
CA THR A 88 18.61 -22.49 5.98
C THR A 88 17.22 -22.50 5.35
N ARG A 89 16.48 -21.39 5.47
CA ARG A 89 15.15 -21.24 4.85
C ARG A 89 15.25 -20.88 3.38
N GLU A 90 14.26 -21.33 2.62
CA GLU A 90 14.15 -21.01 1.20
C GLU A 90 14.01 -19.49 1.00
N ALA A 91 14.81 -18.95 0.08
CA ALA A 91 14.82 -17.52 -0.23
C ALA A 91 13.42 -16.96 -0.54
N ASN A 92 12.61 -17.65 -1.35
CA ASN A 92 11.27 -17.18 -1.70
C ASN A 92 10.34 -17.01 -0.48
N LEU A 93 10.53 -17.79 0.59
CA LEU A 93 9.76 -17.64 1.83
C LEU A 93 10.21 -16.45 2.66
N LEU A 94 11.47 -16.04 2.50
CA LEU A 94 12.07 -14.92 3.22
C LEU A 94 11.82 -13.59 2.50
N PHE A 95 11.82 -13.58 1.18
CA PHE A 95 11.78 -12.35 0.40
C PHE A 95 10.39 -12.03 -0.18
N ARG A 96 9.47 -13.01 -0.27
CA ARG A 96 8.12 -12.83 -0.85
C ARG A 96 7.01 -13.02 0.16
N GLN A 97 6.06 -12.11 0.15
CA GLN A 97 4.82 -12.21 0.93
C GLN A 97 3.86 -13.24 0.33
N ALA A 98 2.85 -13.62 1.12
CA ALA A 98 1.78 -14.51 0.65
C ALA A 98 1.05 -13.92 -0.56
N THR A 99 0.81 -12.60 -0.54
CA THR A 99 0.17 -11.87 -1.63
C THR A 99 1.00 -11.93 -2.92
N ASP A 100 2.34 -11.81 -2.84
CA ASP A 100 3.19 -11.90 -4.05
C ASP A 100 3.05 -13.26 -4.75
N ARG A 101 3.02 -14.34 -3.96
CA ARG A 101 2.82 -15.70 -4.48
C ARG A 101 1.42 -15.87 -5.06
N TYR A 102 0.42 -15.29 -4.42
CA TYR A 102 -0.97 -15.29 -4.91
C TYR A 102 -1.07 -14.55 -6.26
N ILE A 103 -0.52 -13.34 -6.37
CA ILE A 103 -0.50 -12.55 -7.61
C ILE A 103 0.22 -13.33 -8.72
N LYS A 104 1.37 -13.96 -8.43
CA LYS A 104 2.08 -14.82 -9.39
C LYS A 104 1.22 -15.98 -9.88
N ALA A 105 0.51 -16.65 -8.98
CA ALA A 105 -0.35 -17.77 -9.33
C ALA A 105 -1.56 -17.34 -10.19
N GLN A 106 -2.14 -16.17 -9.91
CA GLN A 106 -3.32 -15.66 -10.64
C GLN A 106 -2.98 -15.03 -11.98
N THR A 107 -1.86 -14.31 -12.07
CA THR A 107 -1.54 -13.45 -13.23
C THR A 107 -0.36 -13.94 -14.06
N GLY A 108 0.42 -14.90 -13.55
CA GLY A 108 1.69 -15.31 -14.16
C GLY A 108 2.82 -14.28 -14.04
N LYS A 109 2.55 -13.05 -13.57
CA LYS A 109 3.55 -12.00 -13.37
C LYS A 109 4.15 -12.09 -11.97
N GLN A 110 5.46 -11.94 -11.85
CA GLN A 110 6.17 -12.03 -10.57
C GLN A 110 6.30 -10.61 -9.98
N PRO A 111 5.67 -10.31 -8.83
CA PRO A 111 5.99 -9.10 -8.09
C PRO A 111 7.45 -9.11 -7.62
N LEU A 112 8.00 -7.92 -7.44
CA LEU A 112 9.34 -7.75 -6.88
C LEU A 112 9.37 -8.24 -5.43
N ASP A 113 10.52 -8.75 -5.03
CA ASP A 113 10.74 -9.28 -3.69
C ASP A 113 10.69 -8.15 -2.65
N VAL A 114 9.75 -8.24 -1.72
CA VAL A 114 9.45 -7.22 -0.71
C VAL A 114 10.65 -6.90 0.18
N CYS A 115 11.45 -7.92 0.49
CA CYS A 115 12.59 -7.77 1.39
C CYS A 115 13.91 -7.48 0.66
N ALA A 116 13.83 -7.12 -0.62
CA ALA A 116 14.99 -6.78 -1.43
C ALA A 116 15.07 -5.26 -1.70
N ASP A 117 16.30 -4.73 -1.55
CA ASP A 117 16.76 -3.40 -1.97
C ASP A 117 15.71 -2.27 -1.99
N SER A 118 15.28 -1.83 -3.18
CA SER A 118 14.45 -0.65 -3.38
C SER A 118 13.02 -0.83 -2.88
N ILE A 119 12.46 -2.03 -2.96
CA ILE A 119 11.09 -2.30 -2.50
C ILE A 119 11.00 -2.25 -0.99
N ALA A 120 12.00 -2.80 -0.29
CA ALA A 120 12.07 -2.69 1.17
C ALA A 120 12.13 -1.23 1.64
N ARG A 121 12.87 -0.37 0.92
CA ARG A 121 12.95 1.07 1.23
C ARG A 121 11.63 1.80 0.94
N THR A 122 10.98 1.48 -0.18
CA THR A 122 9.67 2.03 -0.52
C THR A 122 8.60 1.58 0.49
N ALA A 123 8.61 0.33 0.95
CA ALA A 123 7.70 -0.15 2.00
C ALA A 123 7.87 0.63 3.31
N VAL A 124 9.11 0.86 3.75
CA VAL A 124 9.40 1.71 4.93
C VAL A 124 8.90 3.14 4.72
N ALA A 125 9.12 3.72 3.54
CA ALA A 125 8.66 5.07 3.21
C ALA A 125 7.12 5.17 3.22
N ALA A 126 6.43 4.18 2.65
CA ALA A 126 4.97 4.12 2.61
C ALA A 126 4.35 3.99 4.01
N LEU A 127 4.91 3.14 4.87
CA LEU A 127 4.45 3.02 6.26
C LEU A 127 4.73 4.28 7.08
N THR A 128 5.86 4.94 6.84
CA THR A 128 6.17 6.25 7.45
C THR A 128 5.20 7.33 6.99
N LEU A 129 4.84 7.34 5.71
CA LEU A 129 3.84 8.25 5.17
C LEU A 129 2.47 7.96 5.79
N LEU A 130 2.06 6.69 5.86
CA LEU A 130 0.79 6.29 6.46
C LEU A 130 0.69 6.72 7.93
N ASP A 131 1.78 6.60 8.71
CA ASP A 131 1.83 7.12 10.08
C ASP A 131 1.62 8.65 10.14
N ARG A 132 2.24 9.40 9.22
CA ARG A 132 2.11 10.87 9.14
C ARG A 132 0.72 11.35 8.75
N THR A 133 -0.08 10.53 8.07
CA THR A 133 -1.46 10.89 7.66
C THR A 133 -2.48 10.80 8.78
N ARG A 134 -2.10 10.22 9.93
CA ARG A 134 -2.97 10.09 11.10
C ARG A 134 -3.35 11.48 11.62
N ALA A 135 -4.64 11.70 11.89
CA ALA A 135 -5.12 12.98 12.40
C ALA A 135 -4.71 13.22 13.87
N ALA A 136 -4.45 12.14 14.61
CA ALA A 136 -3.93 12.20 15.97
C ALA A 136 -2.83 11.14 16.20
N PRO A 137 -1.83 11.42 17.06
CA PRO A 137 -0.85 10.43 17.46
C PRO A 137 -1.52 9.15 17.97
N GLY A 138 -1.13 8.00 17.43
CA GLY A 138 -1.68 6.70 17.82
C GLY A 138 -3.05 6.34 17.21
N GLN A 139 -3.66 7.21 16.40
CA GLN A 139 -4.86 6.83 15.64
C GLN A 139 -4.53 5.66 14.70
N ALA A 140 -5.24 4.54 14.86
CA ALA A 140 -5.08 3.41 13.98
C ALA A 140 -5.68 3.71 12.59
N ILE A 141 -4.95 3.33 11.54
CA ILE A 141 -5.50 3.15 10.19
C ILE A 141 -5.37 1.64 9.92
N PRO A 142 -6.43 0.85 10.13
CA PRO A 142 -6.38 -0.60 9.93
C PRO A 142 -6.22 -0.94 8.44
N LEU A 143 -5.71 -2.14 8.16
CA LEU A 143 -5.73 -2.68 6.80
C LEU A 143 -7.14 -3.13 6.42
N ALA A 144 -7.53 -2.85 5.17
CA ALA A 144 -8.79 -3.30 4.59
C ALA A 144 -8.69 -4.79 4.22
N TRP A 145 -9.06 -5.66 5.14
CA TRP A 145 -9.11 -7.12 4.91
C TRP A 145 -10.39 -7.62 4.22
N SER A 146 -11.35 -6.73 4.02
CA SER A 146 -12.65 -6.98 3.39
C SER A 146 -12.91 -5.90 2.32
N PRO A 147 -13.60 -6.23 1.21
CA PRO A 147 -14.01 -5.23 0.23
C PRO A 147 -15.03 -4.22 0.77
N ASP A 148 -15.71 -4.52 1.88
CA ASP A 148 -16.65 -3.62 2.53
C ASP A 148 -15.91 -2.61 3.42
N VAL A 149 -15.56 -1.46 2.84
CA VAL A 149 -14.84 -0.38 3.53
C VAL A 149 -15.82 0.49 4.31
N THR A 150 -15.91 0.24 5.61
CA THR A 150 -16.84 0.92 6.52
C THR A 150 -16.19 2.01 7.38
N THR A 151 -14.86 2.07 7.40
CA THR A 151 -14.08 3.07 8.12
C THR A 151 -12.88 3.52 7.28
N LEU A 152 -12.17 4.56 7.73
CA LEU A 152 -10.83 4.84 7.21
C LEU A 152 -9.96 3.58 7.33
N SER A 153 -9.37 3.14 6.23
CA SER A 153 -8.49 1.98 6.17
C SER A 153 -7.46 2.14 5.05
N ALA A 154 -6.41 1.33 5.10
CA ALA A 154 -5.37 1.28 4.08
C ALA A 154 -5.34 -0.09 3.39
N ILE A 155 -4.91 -0.13 2.13
CA ILE A 155 -4.74 -1.38 1.38
C ILE A 155 -3.47 -1.32 0.53
N GLU A 156 -2.77 -2.44 0.44
CA GLU A 156 -1.70 -2.65 -0.54
C GLU A 156 -2.33 -2.98 -1.90
N VAL A 157 -1.93 -2.25 -2.94
CA VAL A 157 -2.39 -2.50 -4.31
C VAL A 157 -1.24 -2.99 -5.20
N TYR A 158 -1.58 -3.75 -6.23
CA TYR A 158 -0.65 -4.28 -7.21
C TYR A 158 -1.09 -3.82 -8.61
N PRO A 159 -0.75 -2.61 -9.07
CA PRO A 159 -1.34 -2.01 -10.27
C PRO A 159 -1.22 -2.90 -11.52
N VAL A 160 -0.05 -3.50 -11.74
CA VAL A 160 0.16 -4.45 -12.86
C VAL A 160 -0.71 -5.71 -12.70
N GLY A 161 -0.86 -6.20 -11.47
CA GLY A 161 -1.75 -7.33 -11.16
C GLY A 161 -3.20 -7.01 -11.46
N THR A 162 -3.67 -5.85 -11.02
CA THR A 162 -5.02 -5.32 -11.27
C THR A 162 -5.29 -5.17 -12.76
N LEU A 163 -4.40 -4.51 -13.51
CA LEU A 163 -4.55 -4.33 -14.96
C LEU A 163 -4.66 -5.69 -15.68
N THR A 164 -3.80 -6.64 -15.30
CA THR A 164 -3.79 -7.99 -15.89
C THR A 164 -5.10 -8.74 -15.62
N ALA A 165 -5.60 -8.69 -14.38
CA ALA A 165 -6.84 -9.37 -13.99
C ALA A 165 -8.07 -8.81 -14.74
N HIS A 166 -8.02 -7.55 -15.16
CA HIS A 166 -9.06 -6.89 -15.94
C HIS A 166 -8.83 -6.92 -17.45
N GLY A 167 -7.76 -7.58 -17.95
CA GLY A 167 -7.45 -7.62 -19.37
C GLY A 167 -7.03 -6.27 -19.97
N LEU A 168 -6.53 -5.36 -19.12
CA LEU A 168 -6.07 -4.04 -19.50
C LEU A 168 -4.56 -4.07 -19.80
N PRO A 169 -4.07 -3.16 -20.68
CA PRO A 169 -2.64 -3.04 -20.96
C PRO A 169 -1.87 -2.65 -19.70
N SER A 170 -0.68 -3.24 -19.55
CA SER A 170 0.27 -2.97 -18.47
C SER A 170 1.64 -2.65 -19.03
#